data_AF-A0A3B5PPU3-F1
#
_entry.id   AF-A0A3B5PPU3-F1
#
_cell.length_a   1.000
_cell.length_b   1.000
_cell.length_c   1.000
_cell.angle_alpha   90.00
_cell.angle_beta   90.00
_cell.angle_gamma   90.00
#
_symmetry.space_group_name_H-M   'P 1'
#
loop_
_entity.id
_entity.type
_entity.pdbx_description
1 polymer ?
#
loop_
_entity_poly.entity_id
_entity_poly.type
_entity_poly.pdbx_seq_one_letter_code
_entity_poly.pdbx_strand_id
1 'polypeptide(L)'
;MLQWLSCPWSAPNSLLSFSLCQERQYYFVKESLNWDEAQRYCRKHHTDLATIGNSKDVKQFLDIVLSTDDDVWIGLYSNINWTWSGLLNSVGSQYRNWESSDYDPDFISANQFCVCIGDNGGWWDYDCAKKFPFVCYNGNISVVNKVCF
;
A
#
# COMPACT_ATOMS: atom_id res chain seq x y z
N MET A 1 44.89 -19.24 7.63
CA MET A 1 44.90 -18.19 6.58
C MET A 1 43.53 -17.52 6.65
N LEU A 2 43.26 -16.58 7.58
CA LEU A 2 43.55 -15.13 7.48
C LEU A 2 43.03 -14.60 6.12
N GLN A 3 42.02 -13.72 5.95
CA GLN A 3 41.64 -12.54 6.75
C GLN A 3 40.33 -11.84 6.30
N TRP A 4 39.61 -11.30 7.29
CA TRP A 4 38.87 -10.02 7.44
C TRP A 4 37.86 -9.50 6.40
N LEU A 5 36.67 -9.14 6.90
CA LEU A 5 36.32 -7.72 6.99
C LEU A 5 36.21 -7.32 8.47
N SER A 6 37.04 -6.35 8.82
CA SER A 6 37.20 -5.69 10.11
C SER A 6 36.34 -4.42 10.15
N CYS A 7 35.80 -4.07 11.32
CA CYS A 7 35.52 -2.68 11.67
C CYS A 7 36.64 -2.18 12.60
N PRO A 8 37.35 -1.08 12.28
CA PRO A 8 38.38 -0.51 13.15
C PRO A 8 37.79 0.30 14.32
N TRP A 9 38.63 0.46 15.35
CA TRP A 9 38.35 0.90 16.72
C TRP A 9 37.57 2.20 16.99
N SER A 10 36.78 2.10 18.07
CA SER A 10 36.37 3.07 19.12
C SER A 10 36.73 4.56 19.01
N ALA A 11 35.70 5.40 19.20
CA ALA A 11 35.80 6.64 19.98
C ALA A 11 34.63 6.71 20.99
N PRO A 12 34.83 7.35 22.17
CA PRO A 12 33.93 7.25 23.30
C PRO A 12 32.90 8.39 23.29
N ASN A 13 31.62 8.03 23.25
CA ASN A 13 30.57 8.58 24.09
C ASN A 13 29.26 7.88 23.74
N SER A 14 28.53 7.53 24.79
CA SER A 14 27.31 6.74 24.79
C SER A 14 26.27 7.23 23.79
N LEU A 15 25.99 6.43 22.76
CA LEU A 15 24.64 6.08 22.36
C LEU A 15 24.69 4.61 21.93
N LEU A 16 23.96 3.75 22.63
CA LEU A 16 23.87 2.33 22.32
C LEU A 16 23.33 2.17 20.89
N SER A 17 24.21 1.84 19.95
CA SER A 17 23.79 1.36 18.64
C SER A 17 23.29 -0.08 18.81
N PHE A 18 22.02 -0.21 19.20
CA PHE A 18 21.33 -1.48 19.09
C PHE A 18 21.06 -1.72 17.61
N SER A 19 21.94 -2.48 16.96
CA SER A 19 21.59 -3.13 15.71
C SER A 19 20.53 -4.18 16.03
N LEU A 20 19.25 -3.79 15.93
CA LEU A 20 18.12 -4.70 16.04
C LEU A 20 18.12 -5.58 14.79
N CYS A 21 18.84 -6.69 14.84
CA CYS A 21 18.66 -7.76 13.87
C CYS A 21 17.29 -8.39 14.16
N GLN A 22 16.23 -7.86 13.56
CA GLN A 22 14.88 -8.37 13.77
C GLN A 22 14.75 -9.73 13.08
N GLU A 23 14.92 -10.80 13.84
CA GLU A 23 14.65 -12.16 13.37
C GLU A 23 13.13 -12.36 13.32
N ARG A 24 12.60 -12.64 12.13
CA ARG A 24 11.17 -12.88 11.91
C ARG A 24 10.91 -14.38 12.02
N GLN A 25 9.80 -14.74 12.67
CA GLN A 25 9.30 -16.10 12.69
C GLN A 25 7.97 -16.14 11.92
N TYR A 26 7.84 -17.11 11.02
CA TYR A 26 6.68 -17.26 10.15
C TYR A 26 5.83 -18.47 10.59
N TYR A 27 4.52 -18.36 10.48
CA TYR A 27 3.55 -19.39 10.84
C TYR A 27 2.59 -19.64 9.68
N PHE A 28 2.41 -20.91 9.30
CA PHE A 28 1.44 -21.32 8.29
C PHE A 28 0.07 -21.56 8.93
N VAL A 29 -0.99 -21.09 8.28
CA VAL A 29 -2.38 -21.29 8.68
C VAL A 29 -3.12 -21.89 7.49
N LYS A 30 -3.76 -23.05 7.68
CA LYS A 30 -4.43 -23.80 6.61
C LYS A 30 -5.84 -23.29 6.28
N GLU A 31 -6.37 -22.37 7.07
CA GLU A 31 -7.70 -21.79 6.82
C GLU A 31 -7.71 -20.95 5.55
N SER A 32 -8.70 -21.15 4.68
CA SER A 32 -8.88 -20.37 3.45
C SER A 32 -9.73 -19.14 3.77
N LEU A 33 -9.09 -17.96 3.76
CA LEU A 33 -9.68 -16.67 4.12
C LEU A 33 -9.35 -15.63 3.03
N ASN A 34 -10.21 -14.63 2.83
CA ASN A 34 -9.82 -13.48 2.01
C ASN A 34 -8.73 -12.65 2.72
N TRP A 35 -8.06 -11.75 1.99
CA TRP A 35 -6.90 -11.03 2.51
C TRP A 35 -7.19 -10.26 3.81
N ASP A 36 -8.33 -9.57 3.89
CA ASP A 36 -8.73 -8.81 5.07
C ASP A 36 -9.06 -9.71 6.28
N GLU A 37 -9.69 -10.85 6.03
CA GLU A 37 -9.95 -11.87 7.05
C GLU A 37 -8.66 -12.49 7.56
N ALA A 38 -7.73 -12.83 6.67
CA ALA A 38 -6.42 -13.37 7.01
C ALA A 38 -5.60 -12.36 7.84
N GLN A 39 -5.61 -11.08 7.45
CA GLN A 39 -4.98 -10.01 8.23
C GLN A 39 -5.58 -9.90 9.63
N ARG A 40 -6.91 -9.88 9.73
CA ARG A 40 -7.61 -9.84 11.03
C ARG A 40 -7.30 -11.06 11.90
N TYR A 41 -7.25 -12.25 11.30
CA TYR A 41 -6.83 -13.47 11.99
C TYR A 41 -5.40 -13.33 12.53
N CYS A 42 -4.44 -12.95 11.68
CA CYS A 42 -3.05 -12.80 12.08
C CYS A 42 -2.86 -11.76 13.18
N ARG A 43 -3.57 -10.62 13.16
CA ARG A 43 -3.51 -9.62 14.24
C ARG A 43 -4.14 -10.08 15.56
N LYS A 44 -5.04 -11.07 15.49
CA LYS A 44 -5.69 -11.65 16.66
C LYS A 44 -4.84 -12.75 17.30
N HIS A 45 -4.15 -13.55 16.50
CA HIS A 45 -3.42 -14.75 16.95
C HIS A 45 -1.89 -14.62 16.93
N HIS A 46 -1.37 -13.64 16.18
CA HIS A 46 0.04 -13.35 15.95
C HIS A 46 0.24 -11.81 15.88
N THR A 47 1.28 -11.33 15.17
CA THR A 47 1.52 -9.89 14.97
C THR A 47 0.71 -9.32 13.80
N ASP A 48 0.93 -9.82 12.59
CA ASP A 48 0.24 -9.43 11.35
C ASP A 48 0.54 -10.48 10.26
N LEU A 49 0.00 -10.31 9.05
CA LEU A 49 0.44 -11.07 7.87
C LEU A 49 1.95 -10.89 7.62
N ALA A 50 2.56 -11.88 6.96
CA ALA A 50 4.00 -11.96 6.79
C ALA A 50 4.58 -10.74 6.05
N THR A 51 5.54 -10.05 6.68
CA THR A 51 6.38 -9.05 6.03
C THR A 51 7.72 -9.69 5.65
N ILE A 52 8.20 -9.44 4.44
CA ILE A 52 9.48 -9.94 3.92
C ILE A 52 10.34 -8.73 3.57
N GLY A 53 11.40 -8.47 4.34
CA GLY A 53 12.18 -7.23 4.26
C GLY A 53 13.58 -7.41 3.69
N ASN A 54 14.08 -8.64 3.60
CA ASN A 54 15.43 -8.95 3.14
C ASN A 54 15.52 -10.40 2.62
N SER A 55 16.68 -10.80 2.10
CA SER A 55 16.88 -12.14 1.54
C SER A 55 16.95 -13.28 2.58
N LYS A 56 17.26 -12.98 3.86
CA LYS A 56 17.19 -13.97 4.95
C LYS A 56 15.73 -14.33 5.24
N ASP A 57 14.86 -13.33 5.30
CA ASP A 57 13.41 -13.50 5.47
C ASP A 57 12.82 -14.39 4.38
N VAL A 58 13.21 -14.17 3.11
CA VAL A 58 12.75 -14.98 1.96
C VAL A 58 13.05 -16.46 2.16
N LYS A 59 14.26 -16.82 2.61
CA LYS A 59 14.63 -18.23 2.81
C LYS A 59 13.75 -18.91 3.86
N GLN A 60 13.58 -18.26 5.02
CA GLN A 60 12.73 -18.79 6.10
C GLN A 60 11.26 -18.89 5.68
N PHE A 61 10.79 -17.96 4.86
CA PHE A 61 9.43 -17.97 4.34
C PHE A 61 9.21 -19.07 3.28
N LEU A 62 10.18 -19.28 2.38
CA LEU A 62 10.07 -20.29 1.31
C LEU A 62 9.99 -21.71 1.86
N ASP A 63 10.66 -22.03 2.96
CA ASP A 63 10.56 -23.35 3.59
C ASP A 63 9.11 -23.69 3.98
N ILE A 64 8.31 -22.68 4.31
CA ILE A 64 6.88 -22.84 4.61
C ILE A 64 6.06 -22.98 3.34
N VAL A 65 6.28 -22.11 2.35
CA VAL A 65 5.51 -22.12 1.10
C VAL A 65 5.74 -23.40 0.31
N LEU A 66 6.97 -23.91 0.27
CA LEU A 66 7.31 -25.17 -0.42
C LEU A 66 6.68 -26.41 0.24
N SER A 67 6.12 -26.27 1.44
CA SER A 67 5.41 -27.34 2.14
C SER A 67 3.90 -27.38 1.83
N THR A 68 3.40 -26.45 1.02
CA THR A 68 2.00 -26.35 0.61
C THR A 68 1.87 -26.31 -0.91
N ASP A 69 0.75 -26.82 -1.45
CA ASP A 69 0.38 -26.74 -2.87
C ASP A 69 -0.48 -25.49 -3.18
N ASP A 70 -0.74 -24.66 -2.16
CA ASP A 70 -1.62 -23.49 -2.24
C ASP A 70 -0.84 -22.16 -2.31
N ASP A 71 -1.42 -21.17 -2.99
CA ASP A 71 -0.98 -19.77 -2.91
C ASP A 71 -1.28 -19.19 -1.51
N VAL A 72 -0.36 -18.37 -0.98
CA VAL A 72 -0.46 -17.80 0.37
C VAL A 72 -0.48 -16.27 0.38
N TRP A 73 -1.34 -15.68 1.20
CA TRP A 73 -1.36 -14.22 1.41
C TRP A 73 -0.13 -13.76 2.21
N ILE A 74 0.43 -12.61 1.81
CA ILE A 74 1.45 -11.87 2.56
C ILE A 74 0.95 -10.48 2.94
N GLY A 75 1.66 -9.82 3.86
CA GLY A 75 1.22 -8.54 4.43
C GLY A 75 1.42 -7.32 3.53
N LEU A 76 2.05 -7.47 2.36
CA LEU A 76 2.20 -6.37 1.41
C LEU A 76 0.91 -6.17 0.63
N TYR A 77 0.33 -4.97 0.72
CA TYR A 77 -0.88 -4.58 0.00
C TYR A 77 -0.81 -3.12 -0.44
N SER A 78 -1.66 -2.75 -1.39
CA SER A 78 -1.85 -1.37 -1.83
C SER A 78 -3.19 -0.85 -1.33
N ASN A 79 -3.22 0.37 -0.80
CA ASN A 79 -4.45 1.10 -0.55
C ASN A 79 -4.52 2.26 -1.56
N ILE A 80 -5.48 2.18 -2.49
CA ILE A 80 -5.61 3.16 -3.57
C ILE A 80 -6.42 4.35 -3.07
N ASN A 81 -5.72 5.47 -2.87
CA ASN A 81 -6.33 6.73 -2.49
C ASN A 81 -6.47 7.64 -3.72
N TRP A 82 -7.70 7.77 -4.24
CA TRP A 82 -8.02 8.67 -5.34
C TRP A 82 -7.77 10.14 -4.95
N THR A 83 -6.95 10.85 -5.73
CA THR A 83 -6.65 12.27 -5.52
C THR A 83 -6.89 13.10 -6.77
N TRP A 84 -7.25 14.37 -6.59
CA TRP A 84 -7.33 15.34 -7.69
C TRP A 84 -5.93 15.80 -8.10
N SER A 85 -5.68 15.93 -9.41
CA SER A 85 -4.36 16.30 -9.95
C SER A 85 -3.84 17.66 -9.48
N GLY A 86 -4.71 18.59 -9.11
CA GLY A 86 -4.36 19.92 -8.60
C GLY A 86 -4.19 20.04 -7.08
N LEU A 87 -4.49 18.98 -6.31
CA LEU A 87 -4.45 19.00 -4.85
C LEU A 87 -3.40 18.00 -4.35
N LEU A 88 -2.20 18.49 -4.03
CA LEU A 88 -1.25 17.71 -3.23
C LEU A 88 -1.81 17.56 -1.81
N ASN A 89 -1.83 16.33 -1.30
CA ASN A 89 -2.26 15.97 0.05
C ASN A 89 -3.73 16.31 0.33
N SER A 90 -4.65 15.74 -0.48
CA SER A 90 -6.07 16.05 -0.51
C SER A 90 -6.85 15.72 0.77
N VAL A 91 -6.60 16.46 1.84
CA VAL A 91 -7.53 16.61 2.96
C VAL A 91 -8.71 17.43 2.45
N GLY A 92 -9.77 16.77 1.99
CA GLY A 92 -10.97 17.42 1.45
C GLY A 92 -11.50 16.88 0.13
N SER A 93 -10.87 15.86 -0.47
CA SER A 93 -11.44 15.16 -1.63
C SER A 93 -12.50 14.14 -1.18
N GLN A 94 -13.57 14.56 -0.49
CA GLN A 94 -14.58 13.60 0.00
C GLN A 94 -15.66 13.27 -1.03
N TYR A 95 -15.97 14.20 -1.93
CA TYR A 95 -17.02 13.96 -2.93
C TYR A 95 -16.57 12.93 -3.96
N ARG A 96 -17.36 11.86 -4.11
CA ARG A 96 -17.21 10.81 -5.12
C ARG A 96 -18.60 10.52 -5.69
N ASN A 97 -18.68 10.32 -7.00
CA ASN A 97 -19.91 9.91 -7.68
C ASN A 97 -19.64 8.73 -8.62
N TRP A 98 -19.07 7.66 -8.04
CA TRP A 98 -18.79 6.42 -8.77
C TRP A 98 -20.04 5.87 -9.42
N GLU A 99 -19.89 5.34 -10.62
CA GLU A 99 -20.96 4.58 -11.26
C GLU A 99 -21.26 3.33 -10.43
N SER A 100 -22.53 3.16 -10.09
CA SER A 100 -22.98 2.07 -9.21
C SER A 100 -23.47 0.85 -10.00
N SER A 101 -23.85 1.04 -11.27
CA SER A 101 -24.33 -0.07 -12.11
C SER A 101 -23.24 -1.06 -12.48
N ASP A 102 -21.99 -0.61 -12.55
CA ASP A 102 -20.85 -1.38 -13.06
C ASP A 102 -19.82 -1.75 -11.97
N TYR A 103 -20.14 -1.47 -10.70
CA TYR A 103 -19.29 -1.77 -9.53
C TYR A 103 -17.95 -1.01 -9.48
N ASP A 104 -17.90 0.21 -10.04
CA ASP A 104 -16.71 1.06 -10.02
C ASP A 104 -16.32 1.56 -8.61
N PRO A 105 -15.02 1.81 -8.37
CA PRO A 105 -13.91 1.47 -9.26
C PRO A 105 -13.58 -0.02 -9.20
N ASP A 106 -13.44 -0.66 -10.36
CA ASP A 106 -13.33 -2.12 -10.47
C ASP A 106 -11.91 -2.62 -10.82
N PHE A 107 -11.00 -1.70 -11.18
CA PHE A 107 -9.58 -1.95 -11.41
C PHE A 107 -9.30 -3.13 -12.37
N ILE A 108 -10.11 -3.28 -13.42
CA ILE A 108 -9.92 -4.30 -14.47
C ILE A 108 -8.46 -4.32 -14.91
N SER A 109 -7.89 -5.53 -14.93
CA SER A 109 -6.50 -5.79 -15.33
C SER A 109 -5.44 -4.99 -14.56
N ALA A 110 -5.78 -4.46 -13.38
CA ALA A 110 -4.91 -3.65 -12.54
C ALA A 110 -4.25 -2.48 -13.29
N ASN A 111 -4.97 -1.83 -14.21
CA ASN A 111 -4.45 -0.70 -15.01
C ASN A 111 -5.35 0.54 -15.03
N GLN A 112 -6.52 0.51 -14.40
CA GLN A 112 -7.46 1.62 -14.35
C GLN A 112 -7.18 2.53 -13.14
N PHE A 113 -6.30 3.51 -13.31
CA PHE A 113 -5.88 4.43 -12.23
C PHE A 113 -6.19 5.90 -12.51
N CYS A 114 -6.95 6.19 -13.56
CA CYS A 114 -7.45 7.51 -13.91
C CYS A 114 -8.98 7.49 -13.96
N VAL A 115 -9.64 8.65 -13.89
CA VAL A 115 -11.11 8.73 -13.82
C VAL A 115 -11.66 9.49 -15.02
N CYS A 116 -12.74 8.98 -15.61
CA CYS A 116 -13.57 9.70 -16.58
C CYS A 116 -15.02 9.83 -16.08
N ILE A 117 -15.80 10.71 -16.71
CA ILE A 117 -17.18 11.00 -16.33
C ILE A 117 -18.13 10.82 -17.53
N GLY A 118 -19.30 10.24 -17.26
CA GLY A 118 -20.35 9.98 -18.23
C GLY A 118 -21.33 11.10 -18.42
N ASP A 119 -22.23 10.90 -19.38
CA ASP A 119 -23.36 11.80 -19.64
C ASP A 119 -24.37 11.84 -18.48
N ASN A 120 -24.49 10.75 -17.73
CA ASN A 120 -25.27 10.66 -16.49
C ASN A 120 -24.54 11.27 -15.26
N GLY A 121 -23.28 11.68 -15.41
CA GLY A 121 -22.45 12.22 -14.34
C GLY A 121 -21.76 11.18 -13.45
N GLY A 122 -21.96 9.87 -13.71
CA GLY A 122 -21.26 8.77 -13.06
C GLY A 122 -19.78 8.72 -13.43
N TRP A 123 -18.95 8.22 -12.52
CA TRP A 123 -17.50 8.15 -12.67
C TRP A 123 -17.05 6.71 -12.85
N TRP A 124 -16.14 6.49 -13.80
CA TRP A 124 -15.46 5.19 -14.00
C TRP A 124 -13.96 5.34 -13.81
N ASP A 125 -13.32 4.32 -13.26
CA ASP A 125 -11.89 4.19 -13.41
C ASP A 125 -11.53 3.68 -14.81
N TYR A 126 -10.42 4.18 -15.35
CA TYR A 126 -10.02 3.91 -16.71
C TYR A 126 -8.50 3.90 -16.86
N ASP A 127 -8.03 3.20 -17.89
CA ASP A 127 -6.62 3.19 -18.27
C ASP A 127 -6.16 4.61 -18.64
N CYS A 128 -5.19 5.12 -17.89
CA CYS A 128 -4.63 6.46 -18.04
C CYS A 128 -4.02 6.71 -19.43
N ALA A 129 -3.64 5.67 -20.18
CA ALA A 129 -3.08 5.81 -21.53
C ALA A 129 -4.14 6.11 -22.60
N LYS A 130 -5.43 5.99 -22.26
CA LYS A 130 -6.53 6.20 -23.18
C LYS A 130 -6.74 7.69 -23.45
N LYS A 131 -7.07 8.01 -24.71
CA LYS A 131 -7.22 9.39 -25.17
C LYS A 131 -8.67 9.80 -25.09
N PHE A 132 -8.95 10.82 -24.28
CA PHE A 132 -10.28 11.43 -24.14
C PHE A 132 -10.21 12.95 -24.32
N PRO A 133 -11.31 13.59 -24.76
CA PRO A 133 -11.51 15.01 -24.53
C PRO A 133 -11.44 15.33 -23.03
N PHE A 134 -11.02 16.55 -22.68
CA PHE A 134 -10.82 16.96 -21.29
C PHE A 134 -11.33 18.37 -21.04
N VAL A 135 -11.55 18.69 -19.76
CA VAL A 135 -12.00 20.00 -19.31
C VAL A 135 -10.95 20.58 -18.35
N CYS A 136 -10.58 21.84 -18.57
CA CYS A 136 -9.72 22.60 -17.67
C CYS A 136 -10.56 23.51 -16.78
N TYR A 137 -10.07 23.83 -15.58
CA TYR A 137 -10.68 24.85 -14.71
C TYR A 137 -9.64 25.90 -14.31
N ASN A 138 -10.08 27.15 -14.14
CA ASN A 138 -9.29 28.20 -13.51
C ASN A 138 -9.81 28.41 -12.08
N GLY A 139 -8.98 28.12 -11.08
CA GLY A 139 -9.31 28.37 -9.68
C GLY A 139 -8.76 29.71 -9.23
N ASN A 140 -9.62 30.73 -9.09
CA ASN A 140 -9.24 31.90 -8.30
C ASN A 140 -9.32 31.50 -6.83
N ILE A 141 -8.19 31.21 -6.20
CA ILE A 141 -8.11 31.10 -4.74
C ILE A 141 -8.28 32.51 -4.19
N SER A 142 -9.53 32.93 -3.97
CA SER A 142 -9.80 34.07 -3.10
C SER A 142 -9.41 33.64 -1.69
N VAL A 143 -8.24 34.07 -1.23
CA VAL A 143 -7.88 34.01 0.19
C VAL A 143 -8.82 34.97 0.90
N VAL A 144 -10.03 34.49 1.20
CA VAL A 144 -10.89 35.15 2.18
C VAL A 144 -10.19 34.92 3.52
N ASN A 145 -9.42 35.92 3.95
CA ASN A 145 -9.06 36.11 5.34
C ASN A 145 -10.36 36.32 6.14
N LYS A 146 -11.11 35.24 6.37
CA LYS A 146 -12.14 35.21 7.39
C LYS A 146 -11.47 34.66 8.64
N VAL A 147 -11.03 35.59 9.49
CA VAL A 147 -10.93 35.31 10.92
C VAL A 147 -12.37 35.00 11.37
N CYS A 148 -12.63 33.75 11.72
CA CYS A 148 -13.86 33.41 12.41
C CYS A 148 -13.74 33.93 13.85
N PHE A 149 -14.65 34.83 14.24
CA PHE A 149 -14.90 35.16 15.64
C PHE A 149 -15.74 34.07 16.29
#